data_AF-A0A077PBA9-F1
#
_entry.id   AF-A0A077PBA9-F1
#
_cell.length_a   1.000
_cell.length_b   1.000
_cell.length_c   1.000
_cell.angle_alpha   90.00
_cell.angle_beta   90.00
_cell.angle_gamma   90.00
#
_symmetry.space_group_name_H-M   'P 1'
#
loop_
_entity.id
_entity.type
_entity.pdbx_description
1 polymer ?
#
loop_
_entity_poly.entity_id
_entity_poly.type
_entity_poly.pdbx_seq_one_letter_code
_entity_poly.pdbx_strand_id
1 'polypeptide(L)'
;MAWSSITRIINRVTNDIVIVVGEKDNQSYVLQNSETGDFNIPVPWVGRTEESSKCIRLSIDNNNENDKADTIWIFQDYYSDNATIMYCVGDEFHYKHEVLTREVEGFNKGGGNKVLRIVRNIKNGKDEYEYKLRMI
;
A
#
# COMPACT_ATOMS: atom_id res chain seq x y z
N MET A 1 -14.63 -12.39 11.25
CA MET A 1 -13.66 -11.69 10.37
C MET A 1 -13.11 -10.50 11.11
N ALA A 2 -11.79 -10.35 11.16
CA ALA A 2 -11.12 -9.31 11.93
C ALA A 2 -10.68 -8.15 11.02
N TRP A 3 -10.99 -6.91 11.40
CA TRP A 3 -10.67 -5.71 10.62
C TRP A 3 -9.32 -5.14 11.03
N SER A 4 -8.51 -4.73 10.05
CA SER A 4 -7.25 -4.03 10.30
C SER A 4 -7.39 -2.52 10.10
N SER A 5 -6.59 -1.75 10.82
CA SER A 5 -6.42 -0.31 10.60
C SER A 5 -4.94 0.04 10.63
N ILE A 6 -4.48 0.81 9.65
CA ILE A 6 -3.12 1.36 9.65
C ILE A 6 -3.15 2.60 10.54
N THR A 7 -2.46 2.51 11.69
CA THR A 7 -2.41 3.60 12.67
C THR A 7 -1.16 4.45 12.56
N ARG A 8 -0.16 3.97 11.83
CA ARG A 8 1.09 4.68 11.60
C ARG A 8 1.71 4.21 10.29
N ILE A 9 2.27 5.15 9.53
CA ILE A 9 3.02 4.86 8.31
C ILE A 9 4.42 5.46 8.44
N ILE A 10 5.44 4.64 8.22
CA ILE A 10 6.85 5.01 8.20
C ILE A 10 7.29 5.07 6.74
N ASN A 11 7.49 6.28 6.23
CA ASN A 11 8.04 6.51 4.91
C ASN A 11 9.57 6.34 4.96
N ARG A 12 10.12 5.34 4.27
CA ARG A 12 11.56 5.20 4.04
C ARG A 12 11.93 5.35 2.57
N VAL A 13 11.01 5.88 1.75
CA VAL A 13 11.33 6.31 0.39
C VAL A 13 11.86 7.75 0.43
N THR A 14 12.61 8.14 -0.59
CA THR A 14 13.18 9.49 -0.73
C THR A 14 12.17 10.54 -1.21
N ASN A 15 10.94 10.10 -1.49
CA ASN A 15 9.87 10.88 -2.09
C ASN A 15 8.71 11.04 -1.12
N ASP A 16 7.88 12.04 -1.38
CA ASP A 16 6.60 12.18 -0.70
C ASP A 16 5.66 11.05 -1.15
N ILE A 17 4.80 10.61 -0.24
CA ILE A 17 3.76 9.63 -0.53
C ILE A 17 2.41 10.33 -0.43
N VAL A 18 1.66 10.33 -1.52
CA VAL A 18 0.25 10.70 -1.49
C VAL A 18 -0.56 9.45 -1.16
N ILE A 19 -1.21 9.46 -0.01
CA ILE A 19 -2.05 8.38 0.49
C ILE A 19 -3.50 8.73 0.16
N VAL A 20 -4.21 7.88 -0.57
CA VAL A 20 -5.63 8.06 -0.91
C VAL A 20 -6.42 6.88 -0.36
N VAL A 21 -7.48 7.16 0.40
CA VAL A 21 -8.32 6.15 1.03
C VAL A 21 -9.63 6.03 0.27
N GLY A 22 -9.77 4.97 -0.54
CA GLY A 22 -10.94 4.73 -1.40
C GLY A 22 -12.27 4.68 -0.64
N GLU A 23 -12.35 3.85 0.41
CA GLU A 23 -13.52 3.72 1.31
C GLU A 23 -13.89 5.00 2.08
N LYS A 24 -13.09 6.08 2.01
CA LYS A 24 -13.37 7.38 2.62
C LYS A 24 -13.51 8.48 1.58
N ASP A 25 -14.29 8.23 0.52
CA ASP A 25 -14.54 9.18 -0.57
C ASP A 25 -13.25 9.77 -1.17
N ASN A 26 -12.21 8.94 -1.30
CA ASN A 26 -10.88 9.34 -1.74
C ASN A 26 -10.22 10.44 -0.88
N GLN A 27 -10.50 10.48 0.43
CA GLN A 27 -9.75 11.31 1.36
C GLN A 27 -8.25 11.07 1.19
N SER A 28 -7.49 12.15 1.05
CA SER A 28 -6.07 12.11 0.78
C SER A 28 -5.23 12.74 1.88
N TYR A 29 -4.02 12.22 2.02
CA TYR A 29 -2.98 12.72 2.92
C TYR A 29 -1.66 12.77 2.17
N VAL A 30 -0.79 13.69 2.55
CA VAL A 30 0.60 13.72 2.08
C VAL A 30 1.49 13.37 3.26
N LEU A 31 2.35 12.38 3.08
CA LEU A 31 3.39 12.01 4.04
C LEU A 31 4.75 12.37 3.43
N GLN A 32 5.48 13.28 4.06
CA GLN A 32 6.71 13.79 3.47
C GLN A 32 7.80 12.71 3.44
N ASN A 33 8.81 12.94 2.59
CA ASN A 33 9.95 12.05 2.47
C ASN A 33 10.61 11.76 3.83
N SER A 34 11.00 10.51 4.06
CA SER A 34 11.63 10.06 5.31
C SER A 34 10.84 10.34 6.61
N GLU A 35 9.57 10.72 6.53
CA GLU A 35 8.72 11.06 7.67
C GLU A 35 8.00 9.81 8.23
N THR A 36 7.53 9.91 9.47
CA THR A 36 6.55 8.99 10.06
C THR A 36 5.30 9.76 10.44
N GLY A 37 4.15 9.33 9.93
CA GLY A 37 2.85 9.94 10.24
C GLY A 37 1.96 9.00 11.04
N ASP A 38 1.17 9.58 11.93
CA ASP A 38 0.11 8.89 12.68
C ASP A 38 -1.22 9.04 11.95
N PHE A 39 -1.93 7.92 11.82
CA PHE A 39 -3.14 7.80 11.01
C PHE A 39 -4.21 6.96 11.73
N ASN A 40 -5.39 6.91 11.14
CA ASN A 40 -6.40 5.91 11.48
C ASN A 40 -7.15 5.53 10.19
N ILE A 41 -6.49 4.71 9.37
CA ILE A 41 -6.97 4.32 8.05
C ILE A 41 -7.40 2.84 8.11
N PRO A 42 -8.71 2.55 8.04
CA PRO A 42 -9.21 1.19 7.91
C PRO A 42 -8.66 0.55 6.62
N VAL A 43 -8.19 -0.69 6.71
CA VAL A 43 -7.78 -1.45 5.54
C VAL A 43 -9.03 -2.11 4.94
N PRO A 44 -9.40 -1.81 3.68
CA PRO A 44 -10.61 -2.30 3.07
C PRO A 44 -10.51 -3.80 2.79
N TRP A 45 -11.61 -4.52 2.98
CA TRP A 45 -11.73 -5.89 2.48
C TRP A 45 -12.06 -5.89 0.99
N VAL A 46 -11.32 -6.67 0.22
CA VAL A 46 -11.53 -6.83 -1.21
C VAL A 46 -11.69 -8.31 -1.54
N GLY A 47 -12.69 -8.65 -2.36
CA GLY A 47 -13.00 -10.01 -2.80
C GLY A 47 -12.91 -10.21 -4.31
N ARG A 48 -12.74 -9.16 -5.11
CA ARG A 48 -12.65 -9.25 -6.58
C ARG A 48 -11.92 -8.06 -7.19
N THR A 49 -11.55 -8.19 -8.47
CA THR A 49 -10.76 -7.19 -9.22
C THR A 49 -11.48 -5.85 -9.43
N GLU A 50 -12.80 -5.83 -9.49
CA GLU A 50 -13.60 -4.61 -9.77
C GLU A 50 -13.74 -3.67 -8.57
N GLU A 51 -13.13 -3.99 -7.43
CA GLU A 51 -13.27 -3.25 -6.17
C GLU A 51 -12.10 -2.29 -5.88
N SER A 52 -11.36 -1.90 -6.91
CA SER A 52 -10.21 -0.99 -6.80
C SER A 52 -10.55 0.36 -6.14
N SER A 53 -11.81 0.81 -6.27
CA SER A 53 -12.32 2.04 -5.65
C SER A 53 -12.33 2.01 -4.12
N LYS A 54 -12.22 0.83 -3.50
CA LYS A 54 -12.16 0.67 -2.04
C LYS A 54 -10.74 0.82 -1.50
N CYS A 55 -9.77 0.37 -2.27
CA CYS A 55 -8.37 0.20 -1.88
C CYS A 55 -7.74 1.48 -1.32
N ILE A 56 -6.73 1.30 -0.47
CA ILE A 56 -5.80 2.38 -0.14
C ILE A 56 -4.81 2.46 -1.29
N ARG A 57 -4.62 3.64 -1.86
CA ARG A 57 -3.62 3.91 -2.89
C ARG A 57 -2.50 4.75 -2.31
N LEU A 58 -1.27 4.36 -2.59
CA LEU A 58 -0.07 5.14 -2.32
C LEU A 58 0.52 5.56 -3.66
N SER A 59 0.56 6.85 -3.95
CA SER A 59 1.22 7.39 -5.13
C SER A 59 2.55 8.00 -4.73
N ILE A 60 3.63 7.51 -5.35
CA ILE A 60 5.01 7.88 -5.04
C ILE A 60 5.63 8.44 -6.31
N ASP A 61 5.95 9.72 -6.31
CA ASP A 61 6.56 10.38 -7.47
C ASP A 61 7.98 9.83 -7.69
N ASN A 62 8.40 9.74 -8.96
CA ASN A 62 9.67 9.15 -9.36
C ASN A 62 10.78 10.19 -9.60
N ASN A 63 10.57 11.47 -9.28
CA ASN A 63 11.53 12.59 -9.44
C ASN A 63 12.08 12.79 -10.86
N ASN A 64 11.63 11.99 -11.82
CA ASN A 64 12.01 12.08 -13.21
C ASN A 64 10.81 12.68 -13.94
N GLU A 65 11.03 13.83 -14.57
CA GLU A 65 10.02 14.63 -15.26
C GLU A 65 9.28 13.88 -16.38
N ASN A 66 9.77 12.70 -16.78
CA ASN A 66 9.15 11.82 -17.76
C ASN A 66 8.58 10.52 -17.19
N ASP A 67 8.78 10.20 -15.91
CA ASP A 67 8.27 8.98 -15.29
C ASP A 67 6.96 9.24 -14.56
N LYS A 68 6.00 8.33 -14.75
CA LYS A 68 4.78 8.32 -13.96
C LYS A 68 5.10 7.98 -12.51
N ALA A 69 4.32 8.54 -11.59
CA ALA A 69 4.32 8.14 -10.19
C ALA A 69 3.94 6.66 -10.05
N ASP A 70 4.68 5.92 -9.24
CA ASP A 70 4.33 4.54 -8.92
C ASP A 70 3.10 4.52 -8.03
N THR A 71 2.15 3.63 -8.35
CA THR A 71 0.95 3.42 -7.54
C THR A 71 1.02 2.07 -6.83
N ILE A 72 0.84 2.08 -5.52
CA ILE A 72 0.75 0.88 -4.69
C ILE A 72 -0.67 0.77 -4.13
N TRP A 73 -1.32 -0.36 -4.36
CA TRP A 73 -2.65 -0.65 -3.88
C TRP A 73 -2.57 -1.56 -2.66
N ILE A 74 -3.22 -1.20 -1.55
CA ILE A 74 -3.22 -1.97 -0.30
C ILE A 74 -4.66 -2.31 0.08
N PHE A 75 -4.87 -3.58 0.43
CA PHE A 75 -6.18 -4.13 0.80
C PHE A 75 -6.04 -5.36 1.68
N GLN A 76 -7.14 -5.80 2.27
CA GLN A 76 -7.24 -7.05 3.03
C GLN A 76 -7.99 -8.10 2.18
N ASP A 77 -7.43 -9.28 2.04
CA ASP A 77 -8.03 -10.35 1.23
C ASP A 77 -9.26 -10.94 1.93
N TYR A 78 -10.45 -10.74 1.36
CA TYR A 78 -11.73 -11.26 1.88
C TYR A 78 -11.77 -12.77 2.05
N TYR A 79 -11.10 -13.51 1.16
CA TYR A 79 -11.09 -14.98 1.20
C TYR A 79 -9.90 -15.56 1.98
N SER A 80 -9.08 -14.71 2.60
CA SER A 80 -8.03 -15.18 3.51
C SER A 80 -8.66 -15.61 4.84
N ASP A 81 -8.31 -16.82 5.28
CA ASP A 81 -8.71 -17.33 6.61
C ASP A 81 -8.24 -16.44 7.76
N ASN A 82 -7.18 -15.65 7.54
CA ASN A 82 -6.49 -14.87 8.55
C ASN A 82 -6.49 -13.37 8.25
N ALA A 83 -7.43 -12.85 7.47
CA ALA A 83 -7.53 -11.40 7.23
C ALA A 83 -6.20 -10.81 6.70
N THR A 84 -5.55 -11.49 5.76
CA THR A 84 -4.22 -11.14 5.25
C THR A 84 -4.24 -9.80 4.52
N ILE A 85 -3.33 -8.90 4.86
CA ILE A 85 -3.10 -7.65 4.13
C ILE A 85 -2.16 -7.92 2.94
N MET A 86 -2.62 -7.52 1.77
CA MET A 86 -1.98 -7.70 0.47
C MET A 86 -1.64 -6.34 -0.14
N TYR A 87 -0.74 -6.35 -1.12
CA TYR A 87 -0.52 -5.21 -1.99
C TYR A 87 -0.18 -5.61 -3.42
N CYS A 88 -0.44 -4.71 -4.36
CA CYS A 88 0.09 -4.78 -5.72
C CYS A 88 0.63 -3.42 -6.16
N VAL A 89 1.55 -3.42 -7.13
CA VAL A 89 2.20 -2.21 -7.66
C VAL A 89 1.87 -2.10 -9.14
N GLY A 90 1.45 -0.90 -9.58
CA GLY A 90 1.15 -0.59 -10.97
C GLY A 90 0.00 0.40 -11.13
N ASP A 91 -0.18 0.89 -12.36
CA ASP A 91 -1.26 1.82 -12.74
C ASP A 91 -2.65 1.22 -12.51
N GLU A 92 -2.76 -0.12 -12.59
CA GLU A 92 -4.01 -0.86 -12.40
C GLU A 92 -3.99 -1.72 -11.13
N PHE A 93 -5.18 -1.89 -10.55
CA PHE A 93 -5.37 -2.75 -9.39
C PHE A 93 -5.47 -4.22 -9.79
N HIS A 94 -4.72 -5.06 -9.10
CA HIS A 94 -4.77 -6.52 -9.25
C HIS A 94 -5.03 -7.22 -7.91
N TYR A 95 -6.15 -7.94 -7.81
CA TYR A 95 -6.59 -8.56 -6.56
C TYR A 95 -5.83 -9.85 -6.20
N LYS A 96 -5.59 -10.76 -7.15
CA LYS A 96 -4.89 -12.05 -6.93
C LYS A 96 -4.04 -12.44 -8.14
N HIS A 97 -3.34 -11.48 -8.72
CA HIS A 97 -2.45 -11.76 -9.84
C HIS A 97 -1.15 -12.40 -9.32
N GLU A 98 -0.76 -13.54 -9.88
CA GLU A 98 0.35 -14.38 -9.38
C GLU A 98 1.69 -13.64 -9.27
N VAL A 99 1.92 -12.65 -10.15
CA VAL A 99 3.18 -11.90 -10.21
C VAL A 99 3.08 -10.51 -9.57
N LEU A 100 1.91 -9.88 -9.61
CA LEU A 100 1.75 -8.45 -9.29
C LEU A 100 1.23 -8.24 -7.87
N THR A 101 0.48 -9.22 -7.35
CA THR A 101 -0.08 -9.18 -6.00
C THR A 101 0.77 -10.02 -5.05
N ARG A 102 1.06 -9.48 -3.88
CA ARG A 102 1.90 -10.11 -2.87
C ARG A 102 1.42 -9.76 -1.46
N GLU A 103 1.72 -10.64 -0.52
CA GLU A 103 1.47 -10.37 0.91
C GLU A 103 2.36 -9.20 1.36
N VAL A 104 1.81 -8.28 2.15
CA VAL A 104 2.63 -7.34 2.92
C VAL A 104 3.46 -8.17 3.92
N GLU A 105 4.75 -7.90 4.08
CA GLU A 105 5.57 -8.69 5.01
C GLU A 105 5.21 -8.43 6.49
N GLY A 106 5.62 -9.32 7.40
CA GLY A 106 5.57 -9.06 8.84
C GLY A 106 4.19 -9.33 9.46
N PHE A 107 3.73 -8.46 10.36
CA PHE A 107 2.48 -8.63 11.11
C PHE A 107 1.22 -8.27 10.27
N ASN A 108 1.10 -8.89 9.10
CA ASN A 108 0.10 -8.59 8.07
C ASN A 108 -1.21 -9.39 8.21
N LYS A 109 -1.29 -10.29 9.20
CA LYS A 109 -2.45 -11.17 9.44
C LYS A 109 -3.19 -10.76 10.70
N GLY A 110 -4.42 -11.25 10.82
CA GLY A 110 -5.37 -10.87 11.86
C GLY A 110 -5.80 -9.41 11.73
N GLY A 111 -6.79 -9.01 12.54
CA GLY A 111 -7.22 -7.62 12.60
C GLY A 111 -6.33 -6.76 13.51
N GLY A 112 -6.87 -5.60 13.87
CA GLY A 112 -6.27 -4.66 14.81
C GLY A 112 -5.39 -3.61 14.15
N ASN A 113 -4.66 -2.91 15.00
CA ASN A 113 -3.83 -1.78 14.60
C ASN A 113 -2.53 -2.27 13.98
N LYS A 114 -2.18 -1.71 12.83
CA LYS A 114 -0.97 -2.04 12.06
C LYS A 114 -0.10 -0.81 11.88
N VAL A 115 1.20 -1.00 11.94
CA VAL A 115 2.19 0.02 11.56
C VAL A 115 2.82 -0.40 10.24
N LEU A 116 2.61 0.40 9.20
CA LEU A 116 3.12 0.12 7.87
C LEU A 116 4.47 0.80 7.66
N ARG A 117 5.49 0.05 7.26
CA ARG A 117 6.77 0.57 6.77
C ARG A 117 6.88 0.36 5.28
N ILE A 118 7.24 1.40 4.55
CA ILE A 118 7.39 1.38 3.08
C ILE A 118 8.84 1.68 2.73
N VAL A 119 9.46 0.81 1.95
CA VAL A 119 10.83 0.97 1.44
C VAL A 119 10.82 0.81 -0.08
N ARG A 120 11.64 1.60 -0.78
CA ARG A 120 11.88 1.49 -2.22
C ARG A 120 13.34 1.11 -2.44
N ASN A 121 13.58 0.00 -3.11
CA ASN A 121 14.91 -0.46 -3.50
C ASN A 121 15.10 -0.29 -5.00
N ILE A 122 16.35 -0.09 -5.43
CA ILE A 122 16.72 -0.06 -6.85
C ILE A 122 16.89 -1.50 -7.34
N LYS A 123 16.32 -1.82 -8.50
CA LYS A 123 16.39 -3.13 -9.15
C LYS A 123 17.18 -2.99 -10.46
N ASN A 124 18.14 -3.88 -10.72
CA ASN A 124 18.80 -4.11 -12.03
C ASN A 124 19.19 -2.89 -12.91
N GLY A 125 19.50 -1.71 -12.34
CA GLY A 125 19.79 -0.49 -13.10
C GLY A 125 19.28 0.74 -12.37
N LYS A 126 19.49 1.96 -12.88
CA LYS A 126 19.12 3.19 -12.14
C LYS A 126 17.62 3.52 -12.12
N ASP A 127 16.80 2.81 -12.90
CA ASP A 127 15.43 3.27 -13.24
C ASP A 127 14.33 2.22 -12.99
N GLU A 128 14.65 1.03 -12.46
CA GLU A 128 13.62 0.11 -11.96
C GLU A 128 13.60 0.10 -10.43
N TYR A 129 12.40 0.19 -9.85
CA TYR A 129 12.20 0.16 -8.42
C TYR A 129 11.43 -1.07 -7.94
N GLU A 130 11.83 -1.60 -6.79
CA GLU A 130 11.07 -2.59 -6.04
C GLU A 130 10.61 -2.00 -4.71
N TYR A 131 9.29 -1.95 -4.53
CA TYR A 131 8.70 -1.62 -3.23
C TYR A 131 8.61 -2.84 -2.32
N LYS A 132 9.00 -2.64 -1.06
CA LYS A 132 8.82 -3.59 0.03
C LYS A 132 7.97 -2.95 1.13
N LEU A 133 6.80 -3.52 1.35
CA LEU A 133 5.88 -3.14 2.42
C LEU A 133 6.00 -4.14 3.56
N ARG A 134 6.03 -3.65 4.79
CA ARG A 134 6.08 -4.48 6.00
C ARG A 134 5.21 -3.92 7.11
N MET A 135 4.38 -4.76 7.69
CA MET A 135 3.71 -4.49 8.96
C MET A 135 4.65 -4.85 10.12
N ILE A 136 4.84 -3.92 11.05
CA ILE A 136 5.69 -4.10 12.25
C ILE A 136 4.87 -4.06 13.54
#